data_AF-A0A6P4IGA2-F1
#
_entry.id   AF-A0A6P4IGA2-F1
#
_cell.length_a   1.000
_cell.length_b   1.000
_cell.length_c   1.000
_cell.angle_alpha   90.00
_cell.angle_beta   90.00
_cell.angle_gamma   90.00
#
_symmetry.space_group_name_H-M   'P 1'
#
loop_
_entity.id
_entity.type
_entity.pdbx_description
1 polymer ?
#
loop_
_entity_poly.entity_id
_entity_poly.type
_entity_poly.pdbx_seq_one_letter_code
_entity_poly.pdbx_strand_id
1 'polypeptide(L)'
;MWPPLQVFILLLLGVAVQASEQNPCLDVRTAGFVCLNCTTLGYCVKDATGSWETISMLGCQSEHSFYCSDEGTYGCTWQAQCRVPKRGPFTCQQGGVFPDPYDCRRYHECSDLQVDTPRQCTNGAGYSTLTESCVLPRDSEQCLSAQFNCSRSGQVGGWNADTRYFYVCVNETAANNLYPLMMKCREGFVFENNACVPPELRNV
;
A
#
# COMPACT_ATOMS: atom_id res chain seq x y z
N MET A 1 56.64 39.98 -19.95
CA MET A 1 56.96 38.58 -19.66
C MET A 1 55.82 38.01 -18.85
N TRP A 2 54.95 37.21 -19.49
CA TRP A 2 53.75 36.61 -18.89
C TRP A 2 54.08 35.26 -18.23
N PRO A 3 53.51 34.92 -17.06
CA PRO A 3 53.49 33.54 -16.56
C PRO A 3 52.21 32.80 -16.99
N PRO A 4 52.23 31.46 -17.02
CA PRO A 4 51.26 30.65 -17.77
C PRO A 4 49.94 30.43 -17.02
N LEU A 5 48.85 30.31 -17.78
CA LEU A 5 47.52 29.89 -17.30
C LEU A 5 47.60 28.44 -16.77
N GLN A 6 47.29 28.23 -15.50
CA GLN A 6 46.92 26.93 -14.96
C GLN A 6 45.43 26.69 -15.19
N VAL A 7 45.11 25.73 -16.06
CA VAL A 7 43.75 25.24 -16.29
C VAL A 7 43.38 24.34 -15.11
N PHE A 8 42.58 24.86 -14.18
CA PHE A 8 41.94 24.05 -13.16
C PHE A 8 40.77 23.29 -13.80
N ILE A 9 41.00 22.02 -14.13
CA ILE A 9 39.93 21.08 -14.50
C ILE A 9 39.17 20.76 -13.21
N LEU A 10 38.05 21.47 -13.01
CA LEU A 10 37.04 21.12 -12.04
C LEU A 10 36.39 19.81 -12.49
N LEU A 11 36.86 18.68 -11.95
CA LEU A 11 36.12 17.43 -11.96
C LEU A 11 34.82 17.64 -11.18
N LEU A 12 33.76 18.02 -11.91
CA LEU A 12 32.39 17.85 -11.45
C LEU A 12 32.16 16.34 -11.33
N LEU A 13 32.46 15.80 -10.14
CA LEU A 13 31.88 14.54 -9.70
C LEU A 13 30.38 14.77 -9.66
N GLY A 14 29.73 14.43 -10.77
CA GLY A 14 28.29 14.25 -10.82
C GLY A 14 27.97 13.17 -9.80
N VAL A 15 27.56 13.58 -8.61
CA VAL A 15 26.83 12.70 -7.72
C VAL A 15 25.52 12.43 -8.46
N ALA A 16 25.47 11.30 -9.17
CA ALA A 16 24.21 10.72 -9.57
C ALA A 16 23.45 10.48 -8.26
N VAL A 17 22.56 11.41 -7.93
CA VAL A 17 21.54 11.20 -6.91
C VAL A 17 20.68 10.09 -7.49
N GLN A 18 21.01 8.85 -7.14
CA GLN A 18 20.16 7.71 -7.42
C GLN A 18 18.82 8.01 -6.75
N ALA A 19 17.75 7.83 -7.53
CA ALA A 19 16.39 8.06 -7.10
C ALA A 19 16.17 7.46 -5.72
N SER A 20 15.63 8.27 -4.80
CA SER A 20 15.08 7.84 -3.51
C SER A 20 14.42 6.47 -3.66
N GLU A 21 15.07 5.40 -3.21
CA GLU A 21 14.43 4.11 -3.00
C GLU A 21 13.24 4.37 -2.07
N GLN A 22 12.03 4.24 -2.61
CA GLN A 22 10.78 4.47 -1.89
C GLN A 22 10.81 3.62 -0.62
N ASN A 23 10.78 4.24 0.56
CA ASN A 23 10.74 3.56 1.85
C ASN A 23 9.36 2.91 2.03
N PRO A 24 9.17 1.59 1.75
CA PRO A 24 7.84 0.96 1.78
C PRO A 24 7.20 1.00 3.18
N CYS A 25 8.00 1.18 4.24
CA CYS A 25 7.49 1.25 5.59
C CYS A 25 6.64 2.51 5.85
N LEU A 26 6.73 3.54 5.01
CA LEU A 26 5.85 4.72 5.06
C LEU A 26 4.40 4.37 4.70
N ASP A 27 4.22 3.38 3.82
CA ASP A 27 2.90 2.88 3.42
C ASP A 27 2.40 1.81 4.40
N VAL A 28 3.28 0.86 4.76
CA VAL A 28 2.92 -0.27 5.64
C VAL A 28 2.59 0.17 7.08
N ARG A 29 3.34 1.14 7.62
CA ARG A 29 3.18 1.72 8.95
C ARG A 29 2.99 0.70 10.10
N THR A 30 3.61 -0.46 9.97
CA THR A 30 3.56 -1.57 10.94
C THR A 30 4.94 -2.21 11.03
N ALA A 31 5.38 -2.55 12.24
CA ALA A 31 6.68 -3.17 12.44
C ALA A 31 6.66 -4.62 11.95
N GLY A 32 7.73 -5.05 11.29
CA GLY A 32 7.84 -6.40 10.77
C GLY A 32 8.59 -6.49 9.45
N PHE A 33 8.67 -7.71 8.91
CA PHE A 33 9.31 -7.96 7.62
C PHE A 33 8.53 -7.35 6.47
N VAL A 34 9.27 -6.79 5.50
CA VAL A 34 8.73 -6.21 4.27
C VAL A 34 9.65 -6.52 3.10
N CYS A 35 9.08 -6.79 1.94
CA CYS A 35 9.82 -6.94 0.69
C CYS A 35 10.07 -5.58 0.06
N LEU A 36 11.34 -5.23 -0.12
CA LEU A 36 11.74 -3.99 -0.77
C LEU A 36 11.65 -4.13 -2.29
N ASN A 37 11.98 -5.34 -2.76
CA ASN A 37 11.85 -5.77 -4.14
C ASN A 37 11.81 -7.31 -4.17
N CYS A 38 11.85 -7.90 -5.38
CA CYS A 38 11.84 -9.35 -5.58
C CYS A 38 12.91 -10.13 -4.81
N THR A 39 14.04 -9.49 -4.56
CA THR A 39 15.26 -10.13 -4.08
C THR A 39 15.73 -9.58 -2.75
N THR A 40 15.05 -8.60 -2.15
CA THR A 40 15.53 -7.95 -0.94
C THR A 40 14.46 -7.96 0.14
N LEU A 41 14.75 -8.69 1.22
CA LEU A 41 14.00 -8.63 2.46
C LEU A 41 14.48 -7.46 3.30
N GLY A 42 13.55 -6.67 3.80
CA GLY A 42 13.79 -5.62 4.77
C GLY A 42 12.91 -5.77 6.01
N TYR A 43 13.03 -4.81 6.90
CA TYR A 43 12.29 -4.73 8.15
C TYR A 43 11.86 -3.30 8.43
N CYS A 44 10.59 -3.12 8.81
CA CYS A 44 10.03 -1.84 9.22
C CYS A 44 10.21 -1.62 10.71
N VAL A 45 10.80 -0.49 11.06
CA VAL A 45 10.96 -0.03 12.44
C VAL A 45 10.68 1.46 12.53
N LYS A 46 10.40 1.97 13.72
CA LYS A 46 10.36 3.41 13.98
C LYS A 46 11.72 3.90 14.46
N ASP A 47 12.15 5.03 13.93
CA ASP A 47 13.32 5.74 14.44
C ASP A 47 13.01 6.43 15.79
N ALA A 48 13.99 7.15 16.34
CA ALA A 48 13.85 7.88 17.60
C ALA A 48 12.81 9.02 17.54
N THR A 49 12.44 9.49 16.36
CA THR A 49 11.43 10.53 16.13
C THR A 49 10.02 9.95 15.99
N GLY A 50 9.91 8.62 15.85
CA GLY A 50 8.67 7.91 15.58
C GLY A 50 8.35 7.75 14.09
N SER A 51 9.26 8.17 13.20
CA SER A 51 9.14 8.02 11.75
C SER A 51 9.47 6.58 11.32
N TRP A 52 8.74 6.07 10.32
CA TRP A 52 8.98 4.72 9.80
C TRP A 52 10.21 4.66 8.92
N GLU A 53 11.12 3.75 9.22
CA GLU A 53 12.35 3.50 8.50
C GLU A 53 12.38 2.06 7.97
N THR A 54 12.93 1.92 6.77
CA THR A 54 13.21 0.62 6.14
C THR A 54 14.65 0.24 6.42
N ILE A 55 14.85 -0.91 7.06
CA ILE A 55 16.17 -1.54 7.19
C ILE A 55 16.27 -2.68 6.18
N SER A 56 17.19 -2.58 5.23
CA SER A 56 17.52 -3.70 4.33
C SER A 56 18.25 -4.80 5.10
N MET A 57 17.82 -6.05 4.95
CA MET A 57 18.39 -7.19 5.68
C MET A 57 19.16 -8.14 4.77
N LEU A 58 18.45 -9.01 4.06
CA LEU A 58 19.01 -10.15 3.34
C LEU A 58 18.60 -10.11 1.86
N GLY A 59 19.51 -10.52 0.99
CA GLY A 59 19.24 -10.84 -0.40
C GLY A 59 18.73 -12.27 -0.60
N CYS A 60 17.65 -12.45 -1.37
CA CYS A 60 17.11 -13.74 -1.76
C CYS A 60 17.83 -14.29 -3.01
N GLN A 61 17.96 -15.62 -3.07
CA GLN A 61 18.60 -16.33 -4.17
C GLN A 61 17.64 -16.52 -5.36
N SER A 62 17.38 -15.45 -6.11
CA SER A 62 16.46 -15.47 -7.26
C SER A 62 16.87 -16.47 -8.35
N GLU A 63 18.17 -16.74 -8.51
CA GLU A 63 18.70 -17.76 -9.43
C GLU A 63 18.23 -19.17 -9.10
N HIS A 64 17.85 -19.41 -7.84
CA HIS A 64 17.28 -20.68 -7.36
C HIS A 64 15.78 -20.58 -7.08
N SER A 65 15.11 -19.57 -7.67
CA SER A 65 13.69 -19.31 -7.49
C SER A 65 13.27 -19.01 -6.04
N PHE A 66 14.21 -18.53 -5.22
CA PHE A 66 13.89 -17.98 -3.90
C PHE A 66 13.69 -16.48 -4.02
N TYR A 67 12.46 -16.03 -3.82
CA TYR A 67 12.06 -14.62 -3.88
C TYR A 67 11.55 -14.14 -2.53
N CYS A 68 11.55 -12.83 -2.34
CA CYS A 68 11.00 -12.24 -1.14
C CYS A 68 9.49 -12.50 -1.05
N SER A 69 9.03 -12.85 0.14
CA SER A 69 7.64 -12.96 0.52
C SER A 69 7.44 -12.28 1.86
N ASP A 70 6.45 -11.41 1.95
CA ASP A 70 5.93 -10.85 3.19
C ASP A 70 4.42 -11.09 3.33
N GLU A 71 3.94 -12.11 2.62
CA GLU A 71 2.60 -12.65 2.72
C GLU A 71 2.63 -14.12 3.14
N GLY A 72 2.06 -14.45 4.29
CA GLY A 72 2.15 -15.81 4.83
C GLY A 72 3.50 -16.09 5.45
N THR A 73 4.36 -16.82 4.74
CA THR A 73 5.72 -17.10 5.21
C THR A 73 6.62 -15.94 4.83
N TYR A 74 7.02 -15.17 5.85
CA TYR A 74 7.94 -14.04 5.69
C TYR A 74 9.36 -14.52 5.37
N GLY A 75 10.06 -13.82 4.49
CA GLY A 75 11.46 -14.06 4.16
C GLY A 75 11.68 -14.45 2.70
N CYS A 76 12.79 -15.13 2.42
CA CYS A 76 13.09 -15.65 1.09
C CYS A 76 12.50 -17.04 0.94
N THR A 77 11.43 -17.16 0.16
CA THR A 77 10.67 -18.40 -0.03
C THR A 77 10.74 -18.85 -1.48
N TRP A 78 10.63 -20.16 -1.70
CA TRP A 78 10.57 -20.70 -3.07
C TRP A 78 9.25 -20.28 -3.73
N GLN A 79 9.33 -19.66 -4.90
CA GLN A 79 8.16 -19.24 -5.69
C GLN A 79 8.45 -19.47 -7.18
N ALA A 80 7.45 -19.92 -7.94
CA ALA A 80 7.60 -20.12 -9.39
C ALA A 80 7.87 -18.82 -10.17
N GLN A 81 7.45 -17.68 -9.62
CA GLN A 81 7.67 -16.35 -10.18
C GLN A 81 7.76 -15.35 -9.03
N CYS A 82 8.53 -14.27 -9.22
CA CYS A 82 8.53 -13.18 -8.25
C CYS A 82 7.16 -12.50 -8.19
N ARG A 83 6.64 -12.30 -6.97
CA ARG A 83 5.51 -11.42 -6.70
C ARG A 83 5.86 -10.53 -5.52
N VAL A 84 6.06 -9.23 -5.79
CA VAL A 84 6.18 -8.22 -4.72
C VAL A 84 4.79 -7.63 -4.51
N PRO A 85 4.26 -7.60 -3.28
CA PRO A 85 2.96 -6.99 -3.05
C PRO A 85 2.99 -5.52 -3.45
N LYS A 86 1.95 -5.12 -4.18
CA LYS A 86 1.73 -3.71 -4.46
C LYS A 86 1.48 -2.99 -3.15
N ARG A 87 1.98 -1.77 -3.02
CA ARG A 87 1.72 -0.89 -1.88
C ARG A 87 1.36 0.49 -2.39
N GLY A 88 0.75 1.27 -1.51
CA GLY A 88 0.46 2.65 -1.79
C GLY A 88 0.01 3.36 -0.52
N PRO A 89 -0.09 4.69 -0.59
CA PRO A 89 -0.49 5.50 0.53
C PRO A 89 -1.94 5.21 0.92
N PHE A 90 -2.22 5.34 2.21
CA PHE A 90 -3.56 5.31 2.77
C PHE A 90 -3.74 6.51 3.70
N THR A 91 -4.84 7.24 3.55
CA THR A 91 -5.15 8.42 4.37
C THR A 91 -6.62 8.42 4.77
N CYS A 92 -6.90 8.52 6.06
CA CYS A 92 -8.25 8.61 6.59
C CYS A 92 -8.97 9.88 6.11
N GLN A 93 -10.17 9.73 5.55
CA GLN A 93 -11.05 10.85 5.20
C GLN A 93 -12.18 11.05 6.21
N GLN A 94 -12.55 9.99 6.91
CA GLN A 94 -13.63 9.97 7.90
C GLN A 94 -13.30 8.91 8.98
N GLY A 95 -13.91 9.06 10.15
CA GLY A 95 -13.84 8.04 11.21
C GLY A 95 -14.49 6.73 10.76
N GLY A 96 -13.93 5.60 11.19
CA GLY A 96 -14.44 4.27 10.89
C GLY A 96 -13.35 3.23 10.65
N VAL A 97 -13.75 2.05 10.15
CA VAL A 97 -12.85 0.96 9.81
C VAL A 97 -12.91 0.68 8.31
N PHE A 98 -11.75 0.63 7.67
CA PHE A 98 -11.61 0.52 6.21
C PHE A 98 -10.70 -0.65 5.85
N PRO A 99 -11.00 -1.41 4.79
CA PRO A 99 -10.05 -2.41 4.29
C PRO A 99 -8.82 -1.71 3.70
N ASP A 100 -7.65 -2.35 3.84
CA ASP A 100 -6.46 -1.92 3.09
C ASP A 100 -6.68 -2.25 1.59
N PRO A 101 -6.45 -1.31 0.67
CA PRO A 101 -6.69 -1.55 -0.75
C PRO A 101 -5.79 -2.60 -1.39
N TYR A 102 -4.62 -2.84 -0.81
CA TYR A 102 -3.53 -3.60 -1.41
C TYR A 102 -3.22 -4.92 -0.67
N ASP A 103 -3.44 -4.99 0.65
CA ASP A 103 -3.28 -6.22 1.43
C ASP A 103 -4.59 -6.62 2.12
N CYS A 104 -5.22 -7.69 1.64
CA CYS A 104 -6.51 -8.18 2.17
C CYS A 104 -6.48 -8.52 3.67
N ARG A 105 -5.29 -8.74 4.23
CA ARG A 105 -5.08 -9.11 5.65
C ARG A 105 -4.90 -7.88 6.53
N ARG A 106 -4.96 -6.69 5.95
CA ARG A 106 -4.83 -5.42 6.65
C ARG A 106 -6.11 -4.62 6.58
N TYR A 107 -6.28 -3.79 7.59
CA TYR A 107 -7.36 -2.83 7.67
C TYR A 107 -6.88 -1.63 8.47
N HIS A 108 -7.60 -0.53 8.33
CA HIS A 108 -7.25 0.76 8.91
C HIS A 108 -8.35 1.20 9.85
N GLU A 109 -7.98 1.48 11.09
CA GLU A 109 -8.85 2.14 12.07
C GLU A 109 -8.59 3.64 11.99
N CYS A 110 -9.56 4.37 11.46
CA CYS A 110 -9.54 5.81 11.33
C CYS A 110 -10.29 6.45 12.50
N SER A 111 -9.63 7.35 13.22
CA SER A 111 -10.30 8.18 14.24
C SER A 111 -11.08 9.34 13.59
N ASP A 112 -11.96 9.98 14.37
CA ASP A 112 -12.69 11.18 13.94
C ASP A 112 -11.76 12.37 13.64
N LEU A 113 -10.54 12.34 14.18
CA LEU A 113 -9.47 13.30 13.88
C LEU A 113 -8.66 12.90 12.63
N GLN A 114 -9.14 11.94 11.84
CA GLN A 114 -8.52 11.45 10.61
C GLN A 114 -7.11 10.86 10.81
N VAL A 115 -6.83 10.35 12.01
CA VAL A 115 -5.59 9.64 12.30
C VAL A 115 -5.77 8.15 11.98
N ASP A 116 -4.91 7.63 11.11
CA ASP A 116 -4.85 6.21 10.74
C ASP A 116 -4.09 5.37 11.78
N THR A 117 -4.69 4.25 12.16
CA THR A 117 -4.03 3.16 12.86
C THR A 117 -4.14 1.88 12.01
N PRO A 118 -3.08 1.49 11.28
CA PRO A 118 -3.08 0.25 10.52
C PRO A 118 -3.09 -0.96 11.44
N ARG A 119 -3.83 -1.99 11.03
CA ARG A 119 -3.98 -3.26 11.74
C ARG A 119 -3.70 -4.41 10.79
N GLN A 120 -3.12 -5.47 11.33
CA GLN A 120 -2.85 -6.71 10.62
C GLN A 120 -3.66 -7.83 11.27
N CYS A 121 -4.44 -8.55 10.46
CA CYS A 121 -5.12 -9.75 10.90
C CYS A 121 -4.13 -10.85 11.30
N THR A 122 -4.43 -11.52 12.41
CA THR A 122 -3.62 -12.63 12.94
C THR A 122 -3.92 -13.93 12.21
N ASN A 123 -3.02 -14.92 12.33
CA ASN A 123 -3.12 -16.25 11.71
C ASN A 123 -3.26 -16.24 10.19
N GLY A 124 -3.06 -15.08 9.56
CA GLY A 124 -3.19 -14.92 8.14
C GLY A 124 -4.60 -14.81 7.60
N ALA A 125 -5.64 -14.70 8.41
CA ALA A 125 -6.97 -14.41 7.87
C ALA A 125 -6.98 -13.05 7.16
N GLY A 126 -7.85 -12.89 6.17
CA GLY A 126 -8.18 -11.60 5.59
C GLY A 126 -9.20 -10.85 6.44
N TYR A 127 -9.26 -9.53 6.29
CA TYR A 127 -10.29 -8.68 6.85
C TYR A 127 -11.55 -8.74 5.97
N SER A 128 -12.68 -9.09 6.58
CA SER A 128 -14.00 -9.08 5.93
C SER A 128 -14.70 -7.78 6.27
N THR A 129 -15.00 -6.97 5.26
CA THR A 129 -15.81 -5.75 5.44
C THR A 129 -17.25 -6.05 5.83
N LEU A 130 -17.79 -7.22 5.44
CA LEU A 130 -19.17 -7.63 5.74
C LEU A 130 -19.37 -7.94 7.22
N THR A 131 -18.40 -8.60 7.86
CA THR A 131 -18.44 -9.00 9.27
C THR A 131 -17.56 -8.11 10.15
N GLU A 132 -16.91 -7.10 9.57
CA GLU A 132 -15.96 -6.18 10.18
C GLU A 132 -14.90 -6.89 11.07
N SER A 133 -14.40 -8.04 10.60
CA SER A 133 -13.53 -8.93 11.39
C SER A 133 -12.58 -9.77 10.52
N CYS A 134 -11.51 -10.28 11.15
CA CYS A 134 -10.47 -11.09 10.52
C CYS A 134 -10.88 -12.56 10.36
N VAL A 135 -11.86 -12.83 9.49
CA VAL A 135 -12.41 -14.18 9.26
C VAL A 135 -12.34 -14.62 7.80
N LEU A 136 -11.90 -13.74 6.90
CA LEU A 136 -11.90 -14.00 5.47
C LEU A 136 -10.83 -15.05 5.13
N PRO A 137 -11.16 -16.13 4.38
CA PRO A 137 -10.15 -17.06 3.88
C PRO A 137 -9.18 -16.37 2.90
N ARG A 138 -7.91 -16.78 2.90
CA ARG A 138 -6.87 -16.19 2.03
C ARG A 138 -7.08 -16.47 0.54
N ASP A 139 -7.72 -17.57 0.24
CA ASP A 139 -8.06 -18.03 -1.10
C ASP A 139 -9.40 -17.47 -1.61
N SER A 140 -10.02 -16.56 -0.85
CA SER A 140 -11.23 -15.89 -1.30
C SER A 140 -10.94 -14.90 -2.42
N GLU A 141 -11.92 -14.69 -3.30
CA GLU A 141 -11.79 -13.75 -4.42
C GLU A 141 -11.47 -12.33 -3.95
N GLN A 142 -11.99 -11.92 -2.78
CA GLN A 142 -11.71 -10.61 -2.21
C GLN A 142 -10.22 -10.42 -1.85
N CYS A 143 -9.51 -11.51 -1.55
CA CYS A 143 -8.08 -11.47 -1.23
C CYS A 143 -7.20 -11.70 -2.47
N LEU A 144 -7.66 -12.51 -3.42
CA LEU A 144 -6.90 -12.88 -4.62
C LEU A 144 -6.93 -11.80 -5.71
N SER A 145 -7.90 -10.88 -5.67
CA SER A 145 -8.08 -9.86 -6.69
C SER A 145 -8.16 -8.45 -6.10
N ALA A 146 -7.67 -7.46 -6.86
CA ALA A 146 -7.84 -6.07 -6.48
C ALA A 146 -9.33 -5.70 -6.50
N GLN A 147 -9.81 -5.11 -5.40
CA GLN A 147 -11.21 -4.71 -5.25
C GLN A 147 -11.51 -3.31 -5.79
N PHE A 148 -10.50 -2.65 -6.38
CA PHE A 148 -10.59 -1.31 -6.95
C PHE A 148 -9.91 -1.27 -8.33
N ASN A 149 -10.27 -0.26 -9.14
CA ASN A 149 -9.62 0.02 -10.41
C ASN A 149 -9.46 1.54 -10.57
N CYS A 150 -8.21 1.99 -10.62
CA CYS A 150 -7.88 3.39 -10.88
C CYS A 150 -7.20 3.55 -12.24
N SER A 151 -7.94 4.17 -13.18
CA SER A 151 -7.45 4.49 -14.52
C SER A 151 -7.26 6.00 -14.74
N ARG A 152 -7.96 6.85 -13.98
CA ARG A 152 -7.81 8.32 -14.03
C ARG A 152 -7.99 8.94 -12.65
N SER A 153 -7.35 10.09 -12.42
CA SER A 153 -7.58 10.91 -11.22
C SER A 153 -9.03 11.40 -11.17
N GLY A 154 -9.63 11.37 -9.99
CA GLY A 154 -11.04 11.71 -9.76
C GLY A 154 -12.03 10.62 -10.20
N GLN A 155 -11.57 9.48 -10.73
CA GLN A 155 -12.45 8.34 -10.95
C GLN A 155 -13.02 7.85 -9.62
N VAL A 156 -14.31 7.57 -9.58
CA VAL A 156 -14.98 7.00 -8.41
C VAL A 156 -15.45 5.60 -8.75
N GLY A 157 -15.42 4.70 -7.78
CA GLY A 157 -15.92 3.34 -7.93
C GLY A 157 -16.40 2.76 -6.61
N GLY A 158 -17.35 1.84 -6.68
CA GLY A 158 -17.77 1.04 -5.53
C GLY A 158 -16.73 -0.02 -5.19
N TRP A 159 -16.62 -0.37 -3.92
CA TRP A 159 -15.79 -1.48 -3.48
C TRP A 159 -16.50 -2.81 -3.80
N ASN A 160 -15.89 -3.66 -4.62
CA ASN A 160 -16.56 -4.85 -5.17
C ASN A 160 -17.07 -5.81 -4.09
N ALA A 161 -16.30 -6.01 -3.02
CA ALA A 161 -16.66 -6.92 -1.93
C ALA A 161 -17.82 -6.41 -1.05
N ASP A 162 -18.03 -5.10 -0.97
CA ASP A 162 -19.03 -4.48 -0.10
C ASP A 162 -19.37 -3.07 -0.57
N THR A 163 -20.57 -2.94 -1.15
CA THR A 163 -21.04 -1.67 -1.71
C THR A 163 -21.28 -0.57 -0.69
N ARG A 164 -21.16 -0.82 0.63
CA ARG A 164 -21.14 0.26 1.64
C ARG A 164 -19.87 1.10 1.54
N TYR A 165 -18.82 0.55 0.94
CA TYR A 165 -17.54 1.22 0.72
C TYR A 165 -17.41 1.65 -0.74
N PHE A 166 -16.68 2.74 -0.95
CA PHE A 166 -16.33 3.26 -2.26
C PHE A 166 -14.97 3.96 -2.20
N TYR A 167 -14.41 4.28 -3.36
CA TYR A 167 -13.12 4.95 -3.45
C TYR A 167 -13.13 6.06 -4.48
N VAL A 168 -12.26 7.05 -4.26
CA VAL A 168 -11.89 8.05 -5.26
C VAL A 168 -10.42 7.87 -5.61
N CYS A 169 -10.12 7.71 -6.89
CA CYS A 169 -8.75 7.58 -7.38
C CYS A 169 -8.04 8.93 -7.32
N VAL A 170 -6.96 8.99 -6.57
CA VAL A 170 -6.13 10.19 -6.40
C VAL A 170 -4.74 9.91 -6.99
N ASN A 171 -4.14 10.91 -7.64
CA ASN A 171 -2.78 10.81 -8.16
C ASN A 171 -1.79 11.28 -7.10
N GLU A 172 -0.85 10.40 -6.76
CA GLU A 172 0.33 10.78 -6.00
C GLU A 172 1.30 11.54 -6.91
N THR A 173 1.36 12.86 -6.74
CA THR A 173 2.14 13.78 -7.59
C THR A 173 3.62 13.44 -7.67
N ALA A 174 4.19 12.82 -6.63
CA ALA A 174 5.60 12.44 -6.58
C ALA A 174 5.92 11.17 -7.39
N ALA A 175 4.98 10.23 -7.50
CA ALA A 175 5.17 8.94 -8.15
C ALA A 175 4.42 8.81 -9.49
N ASN A 176 3.56 9.78 -9.82
CA ASN A 176 2.59 9.71 -10.91
C ASN A 176 1.80 8.39 -10.90
N ASN A 177 1.42 7.93 -9.71
CA ASN A 177 0.75 6.67 -9.47
C ASN A 177 -0.64 6.94 -8.87
N LEU A 178 -1.65 6.25 -9.39
CA LEU A 178 -3.02 6.37 -8.89
C LEU A 178 -3.24 5.39 -7.74
N TYR A 179 -3.82 5.89 -6.66
CA TYR A 179 -4.23 5.09 -5.50
C TYR A 179 -5.70 5.36 -5.13
N PRO A 180 -6.41 4.37 -4.57
CA PRO A 180 -7.79 4.51 -4.15
C PRO A 180 -7.87 5.15 -2.77
N LEU A 181 -8.44 6.35 -2.69
CA LEU A 181 -8.80 6.97 -1.43
C LEU A 181 -10.12 6.39 -0.93
N MET A 182 -10.07 5.60 0.14
CA MET A 182 -11.22 4.85 0.66
C MET A 182 -12.21 5.72 1.43
N MET A 183 -13.50 5.45 1.23
CA MET A 183 -14.62 6.10 1.91
C MET A 183 -15.74 5.09 2.21
N LYS A 184 -16.63 5.44 3.14
CA LYS A 184 -17.79 4.61 3.53
C LYS A 184 -19.04 5.48 3.48
N CYS A 185 -20.09 4.98 2.84
CA CYS A 185 -21.40 5.62 2.89
C CYS A 185 -21.90 5.67 4.33
N ARG A 186 -22.87 6.56 4.60
CA ARG A 186 -23.54 6.60 5.91
C ARG A 186 -24.27 5.29 6.17
N GLU A 187 -24.49 4.98 7.44
CA GLU A 187 -25.22 3.78 7.84
C GLU A 187 -26.57 3.68 7.12
N GLY A 188 -26.87 2.50 6.58
CA GLY A 188 -28.07 2.24 5.79
C GLY A 188 -28.00 2.72 4.34
N PHE A 189 -26.87 3.24 3.83
CA PHE A 189 -26.68 3.62 2.43
C PHE A 189 -25.64 2.71 1.74
N VAL A 190 -25.78 2.57 0.42
CA VAL A 190 -24.85 1.84 -0.43
C VAL A 190 -24.43 2.72 -1.60
N PHE A 191 -23.21 2.52 -2.09
CA PHE A 191 -22.67 3.24 -3.23
C PHE A 191 -23.13 2.62 -4.54
N GLU A 192 -23.83 3.41 -5.35
CA GLU A 192 -24.36 3.02 -6.66
C GLU A 192 -24.42 4.25 -7.56
N ASN A 193 -24.11 4.10 -8.86
CA ASN A 193 -24.19 5.19 -9.85
C ASN A 193 -23.49 6.50 -9.43
N ASN A 194 -22.31 6.39 -8.80
CA ASN A 194 -21.52 7.51 -8.27
C ASN A 194 -22.16 8.28 -7.09
N ALA A 195 -23.12 7.68 -6.38
CA ALA A 195 -23.75 8.28 -5.22
C ALA A 195 -23.99 7.25 -4.10
N CYS A 196 -24.02 7.71 -2.85
CA CYS A 196 -24.55 6.92 -1.75
C CYS A 196 -26.08 7.04 -1.76
N VAL A 197 -26.77 5.94 -2.04
CA VAL A 197 -28.24 5.85 -2.11
C VAL A 197 -28.78 4.92 -1.03
N PRO A 198 -29.99 5.16 -0.51
CA PRO A 198 -30.66 4.19 0.33
C PRO A 198 -30.99 2.93 -0.51
N PRO A 199 -30.97 1.72 0.08
CA PRO A 199 -31.24 0.46 -0.60
C PRO A 199 -32.57 0.41 -1.36
N GLU A 200 -33.55 1.21 -0.92
CA GLU A 200 -34.91 1.28 -1.48
C GLU A 200 -34.96 1.97 -2.86
N LEU A 201 -33.92 2.70 -3.26
CA LEU A 201 -33.84 3.39 -4.55
C LEU A 201 -32.97 2.65 -5.58
N ARG A 202 -32.66 1.38 -5.32
CA ARG A 202 -31.96 0.50 -6.28
C ARG A 202 -32.79 0.36 -7.57
N ASN A 203 -32.21 0.73 -8.71
CA ASN A 203 -32.79 0.61 -10.07
C ASN A 203 -33.90 1.61 -10.47
N VAL A 204 -33.86 2.87 -10.00
CA VAL A 204 -34.63 3.96 -10.61
C VAL A 204 -33.80 4.70 -11.64
#